data_AF-A0A952N126-F1
#
_entry.id   AF-A0A952N126-F1
#
_cell.length_a   1.000
_cell.length_b   1.000
_cell.length_c   1.000
_cell.angle_alpha   90.00
_cell.angle_beta   90.00
_cell.angle_gamma   90.00
#
_symmetry.space_group_name_H-M   'P 1'
#
loop_
_entity.id
_entity.type
_entity.pdbx_description
1 polymer ?
#
loop_
_entity_poly.entity_id
_entity_poly.type
_entity_poly.pdbx_seq_one_letter_code
_entity_poly.pdbx_strand_id
1 'polypeptide(L)'
;MKKSIFILALMCVSITGLYAQGQLFSLYADSASLARDVKPMVADFNKRVNTIRPQLDFNVGFVVYTTPGMVYYDPKSNNVVTSLYHELPEEHKAFFATYSANDAEAKKFFAGFFNGFYIAHELGHGLVEAYGLHDPNAMYGEELEANRIAMNYWHSIGKTAELGQCYRFAKAFLEKVPDPVPQGTEDRVAWFNKHYWELGEQPEKYGYFQFSQFVDIYENDDRVPIDEYLSIIIGTFEERAKR
;
A
#
# COMPACT_ATOMS: atom_id res chain seq x y z
N MET A 1 60.61 10.05 -37.68
CA MET A 1 59.12 10.09 -37.73
C MET A 1 58.59 9.59 -36.40
N LYS A 2 58.04 10.49 -35.58
CA LYS A 2 57.51 10.18 -34.24
C LYS A 2 56.12 9.52 -34.41
N LYS A 3 55.95 8.30 -33.89
CA LYS A 3 54.65 7.63 -33.84
C LYS A 3 53.92 8.10 -32.58
N SER A 4 52.92 8.96 -32.77
CA SER A 4 52.02 9.41 -31.70
C SER A 4 51.02 8.31 -31.37
N ILE A 5 50.91 8.05 -30.06
CA ILE A 5 49.98 7.13 -29.41
C ILE A 5 48.59 7.81 -29.38
N PHE A 6 47.54 7.10 -29.83
CA PHE A 6 46.15 7.47 -29.58
C PHE A 6 45.56 6.44 -28.61
N ILE A 7 45.42 6.83 -27.34
CA ILE A 7 44.63 6.09 -26.35
C ILE A 7 43.22 6.64 -26.43
N LEU A 8 42.28 5.83 -26.92
CA LEU A 8 40.86 6.11 -26.91
C LEU A 8 40.32 5.76 -25.52
N ALA A 9 40.17 6.75 -24.64
CA ALA A 9 39.51 6.57 -23.35
C ALA A 9 37.99 6.48 -23.57
N LEU A 10 37.46 5.27 -23.53
CA LEU A 10 36.03 4.99 -23.55
C LEU A 10 35.46 5.38 -22.17
N MET A 11 34.99 6.62 -22.01
CA MET A 11 34.14 6.99 -20.88
C MET A 11 32.77 6.35 -21.09
N CYS A 12 32.56 5.17 -20.52
CA CYS A 12 31.22 4.66 -20.23
C CYS A 12 30.58 5.60 -19.21
N VAL A 13 29.89 6.62 -19.69
CA VAL A 13 28.89 7.34 -18.89
C VAL A 13 27.74 6.37 -18.69
N SER A 14 27.83 5.57 -17.64
CA SER A 14 26.68 4.87 -17.09
C SER A 14 25.69 5.93 -16.62
N ILE A 15 24.66 6.19 -17.42
CA ILE A 15 23.48 6.94 -17.02
C ILE A 15 22.74 6.03 -16.02
N THR A 16 23.24 5.94 -14.79
CA THR A 16 22.41 5.52 -13.67
C THR A 16 21.45 6.68 -13.47
N GLY A 17 20.23 6.53 -13.97
CA GLY A 17 19.13 7.43 -13.65
C GLY A 17 19.10 7.60 -12.14
N LEU A 18 19.47 8.80 -11.69
CA LEU A 18 19.20 9.29 -10.35
C LEU A 18 17.67 9.42 -10.27
N TYR A 19 16.98 8.30 -10.06
CA TYR A 19 15.71 8.36 -9.38
C TYR A 19 16.07 8.96 -8.02
N ALA A 20 15.68 10.22 -7.81
CA ALA A 20 15.58 10.75 -6.47
C ALA A 20 14.73 9.73 -5.71
N GLN A 21 15.38 8.91 -4.88
CA GLN A 21 14.69 7.90 -4.09
C GLN A 21 13.82 8.68 -3.13
N GLY A 22 12.54 8.86 -3.48
CA GLY A 22 11.57 9.51 -2.62
C GLY A 22 11.61 8.85 -1.24
N GLN A 23 11.45 9.63 -0.19
CA GLN A 23 11.55 9.17 1.20
C GLN A 23 10.30 8.38 1.63
N LEU A 24 9.61 7.70 0.70
CA LEU A 24 8.46 6.85 1.00
C LEU A 24 8.83 5.87 2.12
N PHE A 25 7.85 5.53 2.95
CA PHE A 25 8.05 4.82 4.23
C PHE A 25 8.77 5.64 5.33
N SER A 26 8.86 6.97 5.18
CA SER A 26 9.38 7.88 6.20
C SER A 26 8.30 8.82 6.75
N LEU A 27 8.60 9.47 7.87
CA LEU A 27 7.78 10.57 8.36
C LEU A 27 8.00 11.81 7.51
N TYR A 28 6.92 12.56 7.31
CA TYR A 28 6.94 13.83 6.61
C TYR A 28 6.60 14.97 7.57
N ALA A 29 7.34 16.07 7.43
CA ALA A 29 7.14 17.29 8.21
C ALA A 29 5.97 18.12 7.70
N ASP A 30 5.64 17.98 6.42
CA ASP A 30 4.61 18.78 5.75
C ASP A 30 3.97 18.01 4.58
N SER A 31 2.76 18.45 4.20
CA SER A 31 1.96 17.83 3.16
C SER A 31 2.58 17.97 1.76
N ALA A 32 3.33 19.05 1.51
CA ALA A 32 3.97 19.28 0.23
C ALA A 32 5.09 18.26 -0.03
N SER A 33 5.86 17.92 0.99
CA SER A 33 6.92 16.92 0.93
C SER A 33 6.38 15.51 0.77
N LEU A 34 5.31 15.16 1.49
CA LEU A 34 4.63 13.88 1.28
C LEU A 34 4.05 13.78 -0.13
N ALA A 35 3.32 14.81 -0.58
CA ALA A 35 2.74 14.83 -1.93
C ALA A 35 3.79 14.79 -3.04
N ARG A 36 4.94 15.46 -2.87
CA ARG A 36 6.04 15.45 -3.84
C ARG A 36 6.60 14.03 -4.03
N ASP A 37 6.70 13.25 -2.97
CA ASP A 37 7.29 11.92 -3.01
C ASP A 37 6.26 10.85 -3.43
N VAL A 38 4.99 11.00 -3.06
CA VAL A 38 3.92 10.04 -3.39
C VAL A 38 3.37 10.21 -4.79
N LYS A 39 3.15 11.44 -5.27
CA LYS A 39 2.53 11.67 -6.58
C LYS A 39 3.26 10.96 -7.74
N PRO A 40 4.60 10.90 -7.78
CA PRO A 40 5.31 10.11 -8.79
C PRO A 40 5.00 8.61 -8.72
N MET A 41 4.84 8.05 -7.53
CA MET A 41 4.47 6.64 -7.32
C MET A 41 3.03 6.37 -7.78
N VAL A 42 2.10 7.27 -7.46
CA VAL A 42 0.70 7.18 -7.93
C VAL A 42 0.63 7.29 -9.46
N ALA A 43 1.39 8.22 -10.05
CA ALA A 43 1.47 8.36 -11.51
C ALA A 43 2.08 7.13 -12.18
N ASP A 44 3.09 6.50 -11.57
CA ASP A 44 3.68 5.24 -12.04
C ASP A 44 2.66 4.10 -12.01
N PHE A 45 1.93 3.94 -10.90
CA PHE A 45 0.87 2.94 -10.79
C PHE A 45 -0.22 3.15 -11.87
N ASN A 46 -0.72 4.38 -12.01
CA ASN A 46 -1.72 4.71 -13.01
C ASN A 46 -1.24 4.39 -14.43
N LYS A 47 0.01 4.73 -14.74
CA LYS A 47 0.64 4.43 -16.03
C LYS A 47 0.72 2.93 -16.29
N ARG A 48 1.07 2.12 -15.30
CA ARG A 48 1.16 0.65 -15.44
C ARG A 48 -0.20 0.05 -15.74
N VAL A 49 -1.23 0.42 -14.99
CA VAL A 49 -2.62 0.01 -15.26
C VAL A 49 -3.04 0.41 -16.67
N ASN A 50 -2.83 1.67 -17.07
CA ASN A 50 -3.20 2.15 -18.41
C ASN A 50 -2.34 1.58 -19.54
N THR A 51 -1.16 1.05 -19.25
CA THR A 51 -0.35 0.32 -20.24
C THR A 51 -0.98 -1.03 -20.55
N ILE A 52 -1.52 -1.70 -19.53
CA ILE A 52 -2.21 -2.99 -19.65
C ILE A 52 -3.62 -2.80 -20.24
N ARG A 53 -4.34 -1.77 -19.77
CA ARG A 53 -5.72 -1.47 -20.15
C ARG A 53 -5.93 0.02 -20.45
N PRO A 54 -5.54 0.52 -21.64
CA PRO A 54 -5.62 1.93 -21.99
C PRO A 54 -7.04 2.53 -21.93
N GLN A 55 -8.06 1.72 -22.23
CA GLN A 55 -9.46 2.12 -22.26
C GLN A 55 -10.08 2.31 -20.86
N LEU A 56 -9.40 1.87 -19.79
CA LEU A 56 -9.87 2.11 -18.42
C LEU A 56 -9.72 3.59 -18.04
N ASP A 57 -8.79 4.31 -18.67
CA ASP A 57 -8.41 5.69 -18.33
C ASP A 57 -8.21 5.88 -16.81
N PHE A 58 -7.49 4.92 -16.22
CA PHE A 58 -7.30 4.84 -14.78
C PHE A 58 -6.45 6.02 -14.28
N ASN A 59 -7.06 6.90 -13.49
CA ASN A 59 -6.45 8.17 -13.10
C ASN A 59 -6.78 8.54 -11.65
N VAL A 60 -6.44 7.66 -10.71
CA VAL A 60 -6.57 7.94 -9.27
C VAL A 60 -5.57 9.02 -8.86
N GLY A 61 -6.03 10.03 -8.14
CA GLY A 61 -5.19 11.10 -7.61
C GLY A 61 -4.68 10.84 -6.19
N PHE A 62 -4.01 11.84 -5.61
CA PHE A 62 -3.50 11.78 -4.25
C PHE A 62 -3.58 13.14 -3.57
N VAL A 63 -4.12 13.14 -2.35
CA VAL A 63 -4.25 14.32 -1.51
C VAL A 63 -3.82 14.01 -0.08
N VAL A 64 -3.21 15.01 0.56
CA VAL A 64 -2.87 14.96 1.98
C VAL A 64 -3.85 15.88 2.69
N TYR A 65 -4.72 15.30 3.51
CA TYR A 65 -5.66 16.06 4.32
C TYR A 65 -6.01 15.22 5.54
N THR A 66 -5.80 15.78 6.73
CA THR A 66 -6.10 15.07 7.96
C THR A 66 -7.61 14.93 8.13
N THR A 67 -8.06 13.68 8.19
CA THR A 67 -9.45 13.31 8.46
C THR A 67 -9.49 12.29 9.60
N PRO A 68 -10.67 11.85 10.07
CA PRO A 68 -10.74 10.69 10.95
C PRO A 68 -10.13 9.42 10.34
N GLY A 69 -10.10 9.27 9.00
CA GLY A 69 -9.37 8.20 8.33
C GLY A 69 -7.88 8.51 8.20
N MET A 70 -7.01 7.56 8.56
CA MET A 70 -5.55 7.73 8.48
C MET A 70 -5.03 7.58 7.05
N VAL A 71 -5.59 6.64 6.27
CA VAL A 71 -5.37 6.45 4.83
C VAL A 71 -6.60 5.73 4.25
N TYR A 72 -7.09 6.15 3.09
CA TYR A 72 -8.22 5.52 2.39
C TYR A 72 -8.33 6.01 0.93
N TYR A 73 -8.97 5.24 0.07
CA TYR A 73 -9.46 5.68 -1.23
C TYR A 73 -10.85 6.35 -1.09
N ASP A 74 -10.99 7.56 -1.62
CA ASP A 74 -12.27 8.27 -1.72
C ASP A 74 -12.83 8.18 -3.14
N PRO A 75 -13.90 7.39 -3.38
CA PRO A 75 -14.49 7.26 -4.72
C PRO A 75 -15.12 8.56 -5.23
N LYS A 76 -15.53 9.48 -4.35
CA LYS A 76 -16.16 10.74 -4.78
C LYS A 76 -15.18 11.70 -5.40
N SER A 77 -14.00 11.83 -4.80
CA SER A 77 -12.93 12.69 -5.33
C SER A 77 -11.94 11.94 -6.22
N ASN A 78 -12.04 10.60 -6.27
CA ASN A 78 -11.13 9.69 -6.95
C ASN A 78 -9.67 9.90 -6.51
N ASN A 79 -9.45 10.02 -5.20
CA ASN A 79 -8.11 10.21 -4.63
C ASN A 79 -7.83 9.18 -3.54
N VAL A 80 -6.57 8.79 -3.46
CA VAL A 80 -6.00 8.30 -2.19
C VAL A 80 -5.83 9.50 -1.26
N VAL A 81 -6.42 9.41 -0.08
CA VAL A 81 -6.34 10.40 1.00
C VAL A 81 -5.47 9.84 2.11
N THR A 82 -4.54 10.63 2.64
CA THR A 82 -3.73 10.26 3.81
C THR A 82 -3.48 11.46 4.73
N SER A 83 -2.99 11.18 5.94
CA SER A 83 -2.71 12.16 6.99
C SER A 83 -1.23 12.25 7.33
N LEU A 84 -0.81 13.32 8.02
CA LEU A 84 0.53 13.42 8.60
C LEU A 84 0.51 12.94 10.05
N TYR A 85 1.53 12.21 10.48
CA TYR A 85 1.60 11.66 11.85
C TYR A 85 1.37 12.71 12.94
N HIS A 86 1.96 13.90 12.79
CA HIS A 86 1.88 14.96 13.80
C HIS A 86 0.50 15.62 13.85
N GLU A 87 -0.28 15.53 12.77
CA GLU A 87 -1.65 16.04 12.68
C GLU A 87 -2.70 15.02 13.17
N LEU A 88 -2.31 13.75 13.37
CA LEU A 88 -3.22 12.74 13.89
C LEU A 88 -3.78 13.12 15.27
N PRO A 89 -5.05 12.77 15.55
CA PRO A 89 -5.59 12.75 16.90
C PRO A 89 -4.71 11.94 17.86
N GLU A 90 -4.68 12.33 19.13
CA GLU A 90 -3.87 11.66 20.16
C GLU A 90 -4.27 10.18 20.35
N GLU A 91 -5.54 9.83 20.15
CA GLU A 91 -6.01 8.43 20.19
C GLU A 91 -5.38 7.57 19.08
N HIS A 92 -5.20 8.13 17.87
CA HIS A 92 -4.51 7.43 16.78
C HIS A 92 -3.00 7.33 17.06
N LYS A 93 -2.37 8.37 17.62
CA LYS A 93 -0.97 8.28 18.05
C LYS A 93 -0.79 7.23 19.17
N ALA A 94 -1.74 7.16 20.09
CA ALA A 94 -1.74 6.18 21.17
C ALA A 94 -1.83 4.74 20.65
N PHE A 95 -2.61 4.49 19.60
CA PHE A 95 -2.63 3.18 18.91
C PHE A 95 -1.21 2.75 18.51
N PHE A 96 -0.45 3.59 17.80
CA PHE A 96 0.93 3.24 17.40
C PHE A 96 1.86 3.07 18.59
N ALA A 97 1.72 3.90 19.63
CA ALA A 97 2.52 3.82 20.84
C ALA A 97 2.31 2.49 21.60
N THR A 98 1.06 2.04 21.75
CA THR A 98 0.70 0.80 22.46
C THR A 98 1.38 -0.43 21.85
N TYR A 99 1.44 -0.49 20.52
CA TYR A 99 1.97 -1.67 19.84
C TYR A 99 3.46 -1.59 19.54
N SER A 100 4.10 -0.45 19.79
CA SER A 100 5.52 -0.26 19.53
C SER A 100 6.38 -0.37 20.80
N ALA A 101 7.69 -0.54 20.63
CA ALA A 101 8.62 -0.60 21.77
C ALA A 101 8.89 0.77 22.40
N ASN A 102 8.79 1.85 21.61
CA ASN A 102 8.99 3.24 22.02
C ASN A 102 8.40 4.19 20.96
N ASP A 103 8.40 5.50 21.25
CA ASP A 103 7.88 6.54 20.35
C ASP A 103 8.57 6.56 18.96
N ALA A 104 9.87 6.29 18.89
CA ALA A 104 10.58 6.25 17.61
C ALA A 104 10.11 5.08 16.74
N GLU A 105 9.83 3.92 17.34
CA GLU A 105 9.25 2.77 16.64
C GLU A 105 7.77 3.00 16.28
N ALA A 106 6.99 3.69 17.12
CA ALA A 106 5.60 4.07 16.80
C ALA A 106 5.52 4.94 15.55
N LYS A 107 6.42 5.91 15.45
CA LYS A 107 6.58 6.78 14.28
C LYS A 107 6.98 6.02 13.01
N LYS A 108 7.89 5.05 13.14
CA LYS A 108 8.27 4.17 12.01
C LYS A 108 7.15 3.22 11.63
N PHE A 109 6.36 2.75 12.59
CA PHE A 109 5.18 1.92 12.33
C PHE A 109 4.16 2.69 11.49
N PHE A 110 3.81 3.91 11.90
CA PHE A 110 2.97 4.79 11.10
C PHE A 110 3.57 5.02 9.71
N ALA A 111 4.84 5.44 9.63
CA ALA A 111 5.48 5.75 8.35
C ALA A 111 5.50 4.55 7.40
N GLY A 112 5.77 3.35 7.93
CA GLY A 112 5.86 2.14 7.13
C GLY A 112 4.53 1.78 6.45
N PHE A 113 3.42 1.88 7.19
CA PHE A 113 2.11 1.53 6.64
C PHE A 113 1.39 2.71 5.97
N PHE A 114 1.27 3.86 6.63
CA PHE A 114 0.39 4.94 6.20
C PHE A 114 1.04 5.96 5.25
N ASN A 115 2.37 6.11 5.30
CA ASN A 115 3.15 6.88 4.32
C ASN A 115 3.88 5.98 3.30
N GLY A 116 3.54 4.69 3.29
CA GLY A 116 4.20 3.67 2.48
C GLY A 116 3.16 2.67 2.01
N PHE A 117 3.14 1.50 2.66
CA PHE A 117 2.42 0.31 2.19
C PHE A 117 0.99 0.60 1.70
N TYR A 118 0.17 1.25 2.52
CA TYR A 118 -1.25 1.44 2.24
C TYR A 118 -1.53 2.37 1.07
N ILE A 119 -0.59 3.22 0.64
CA ILE A 119 -0.85 4.08 -0.54
C ILE A 119 -1.09 3.22 -1.79
N ALA A 120 -0.32 2.14 -1.96
CA ALA A 120 -0.54 1.20 -3.07
C ALA A 120 -1.78 0.32 -2.85
N HIS A 121 -2.12 0.05 -1.59
CA HIS A 121 -3.34 -0.68 -1.22
C HIS A 121 -4.58 0.13 -1.65
N GLU A 122 -4.64 1.42 -1.32
CA GLU A 122 -5.75 2.29 -1.72
C GLU A 122 -5.85 2.47 -3.23
N LEU A 123 -4.73 2.41 -3.96
CA LEU A 123 -4.76 2.35 -5.43
C LEU A 123 -5.39 1.05 -5.95
N GLY A 124 -5.23 -0.06 -5.21
CA GLY A 124 -5.94 -1.31 -5.46
C GLY A 124 -7.45 -1.16 -5.31
N HIS A 125 -7.91 -0.49 -4.25
CA HIS A 125 -9.34 -0.14 -4.09
C HIS A 125 -9.85 0.74 -5.22
N GLY A 126 -9.06 1.75 -5.63
CA GLY A 126 -9.39 2.55 -6.80
C GLY A 126 -9.54 1.71 -8.08
N LEU A 127 -8.70 0.67 -8.26
CA LEU A 127 -8.81 -0.25 -9.39
C LEU A 127 -10.10 -1.09 -9.33
N VAL A 128 -10.48 -1.58 -8.15
CA VAL A 128 -11.75 -2.29 -7.94
C VAL A 128 -12.95 -1.38 -8.27
N GLU A 129 -12.92 -0.13 -7.79
CA GLU A 129 -13.94 0.88 -8.07
C GLU A 129 -14.05 1.19 -9.56
N ALA A 130 -12.93 1.29 -10.28
CA ALA A 130 -12.92 1.57 -11.72
C ALA A 130 -13.63 0.49 -12.57
N TYR A 131 -13.79 -0.73 -12.03
CA TYR A 131 -14.58 -1.79 -12.65
C TYR A 131 -16.01 -1.90 -12.09
N GLY A 132 -16.40 -1.05 -11.13
CA GLY A 132 -17.69 -1.12 -10.46
C GLY A 132 -17.89 -2.41 -9.66
N LEU A 133 -16.80 -2.97 -9.12
CA LEU A 133 -16.77 -4.28 -8.46
C LEU A 133 -16.85 -4.21 -6.94
N HIS A 134 -16.98 -3.01 -6.37
CA HIS A 134 -17.14 -2.83 -4.93
C HIS A 134 -18.43 -3.54 -4.47
N ASP A 135 -18.26 -4.55 -3.60
CA ASP A 135 -19.38 -5.28 -3.00
C ASP A 135 -19.26 -5.19 -1.47
N PRO A 136 -20.18 -4.46 -0.80
CA PRO A 136 -20.13 -4.29 0.65
C PRO A 136 -20.30 -5.62 1.42
N ASN A 137 -20.67 -6.72 0.75
CA ASN A 137 -20.79 -8.05 1.33
C ASN A 137 -19.56 -8.94 1.09
N ALA A 138 -18.55 -8.47 0.34
CA ALA A 138 -17.37 -9.25 -0.04
C ALA A 138 -16.03 -8.57 0.32
N MET A 139 -16.05 -7.68 1.32
CA MET A 139 -14.92 -6.83 1.69
C MET A 139 -13.63 -7.58 2.03
N TYR A 140 -13.68 -8.79 2.61
CA TYR A 140 -12.49 -9.56 2.95
C TYR A 140 -11.60 -9.82 1.72
N GLY A 141 -12.23 -10.19 0.60
CA GLY A 141 -11.53 -10.48 -0.65
C GLY A 141 -10.99 -9.21 -1.29
N GLU A 142 -11.71 -8.10 -1.18
CA GLU A 142 -11.28 -6.78 -1.66
C GLU A 142 -10.03 -6.29 -0.92
N GLU A 143 -10.04 -6.36 0.42
CA GLU A 143 -8.89 -6.02 1.28
C GLU A 143 -7.68 -6.92 1.01
N LEU A 144 -7.91 -8.24 0.85
CA LEU A 144 -6.85 -9.19 0.53
C LEU A 144 -6.21 -8.88 -0.82
N GLU A 145 -7.03 -8.54 -1.81
CA GLU A 145 -6.56 -8.19 -3.16
C GLU A 145 -5.78 -6.88 -3.16
N ALA A 146 -6.28 -5.85 -2.47
CA ALA A 146 -5.58 -4.58 -2.29
C ALA A 146 -4.21 -4.78 -1.61
N ASN A 147 -4.14 -5.66 -0.60
CA ASN A 147 -2.89 -6.04 0.06
C ASN A 147 -1.91 -6.75 -0.88
N ARG A 148 -2.38 -7.66 -1.77
CA ARG A 148 -1.52 -8.31 -2.77
C ARG A 148 -1.02 -7.35 -3.83
N ILE A 149 -1.87 -6.44 -4.32
CA ILE A 149 -1.47 -5.37 -5.24
C ILE A 149 -0.36 -4.53 -4.60
N ALA A 150 -0.54 -4.09 -3.35
CA ALA A 150 0.45 -3.31 -2.63
C ALA A 150 1.78 -4.06 -2.47
N MET A 151 1.73 -5.33 -2.03
CA MET A 151 2.91 -6.17 -1.86
C MET A 151 3.73 -6.29 -3.15
N ASN A 152 3.06 -6.60 -4.26
CA ASN A 152 3.72 -6.76 -5.56
C ASN A 152 4.23 -5.42 -6.13
N TYR A 153 3.51 -4.31 -5.91
CA TYR A 153 3.96 -2.98 -6.34
C TYR A 153 5.28 -2.60 -5.66
N TRP A 154 5.30 -2.63 -4.32
CA TRP A 154 6.48 -2.25 -3.55
C TRP A 154 7.65 -3.19 -3.81
N HIS A 155 7.40 -4.49 -3.98
CA HIS A 155 8.42 -5.43 -4.41
C HIS A 155 9.05 -5.03 -5.76
N SER A 156 8.23 -4.69 -6.75
CA SER A 156 8.66 -4.38 -8.12
C SER A 156 9.52 -3.13 -8.24
N ILE A 157 9.31 -2.16 -7.37
CA ILE A 157 10.14 -0.94 -7.32
C ILE A 157 11.28 -1.02 -6.30
N GLY A 158 11.60 -2.22 -5.81
CA GLY A 158 12.78 -2.49 -4.99
C GLY A 158 12.65 -2.12 -3.52
N LYS A 159 11.42 -1.96 -2.99
CA LYS A 159 11.12 -1.61 -1.59
C LYS A 159 11.03 -2.82 -0.66
N THR A 160 11.79 -3.87 -0.95
CA THR A 160 11.80 -5.13 -0.19
C THR A 160 12.26 -4.94 1.27
N ALA A 161 13.19 -4.02 1.53
CA ALA A 161 13.66 -3.75 2.90
C ALA A 161 12.57 -3.10 3.75
N GLU A 162 11.82 -2.16 3.17
CA GLU A 162 10.68 -1.49 3.78
C GLU A 162 9.51 -2.46 3.99
N LEU A 163 9.21 -3.35 3.03
CA LEU A 163 8.26 -4.44 3.23
C LEU A 163 8.66 -5.35 4.40
N GLY A 164 9.95 -5.70 4.50
CA GLY A 164 10.47 -6.45 5.64
C GLY A 164 10.36 -5.72 6.97
N GLN A 165 10.36 -4.38 6.98
CA GLN A 165 10.08 -3.58 8.16
C GLN A 165 8.59 -3.60 8.53
N CYS A 166 7.70 -3.40 7.56
CA CYS A 166 6.24 -3.54 7.75
C CYS A 166 5.90 -4.92 8.33
N TYR A 167 6.52 -5.99 7.82
CA TYR A 167 6.36 -7.34 8.34
C TYR A 167 6.69 -7.45 9.83
N ARG A 168 7.81 -6.88 10.29
CA ARG A 168 8.17 -6.91 11.72
C ARG A 168 7.15 -6.16 12.58
N PHE A 169 6.66 -5.01 12.12
CA PHE A 169 5.62 -4.27 12.83
C PHE A 169 4.29 -5.04 12.89
N ALA A 170 3.88 -5.65 11.77
CA ALA A 170 2.68 -6.47 11.72
C ALA A 170 2.77 -7.69 12.67
N LYS A 171 3.90 -8.42 12.69
CA LYS A 171 4.10 -9.53 13.63
C LYS A 171 4.05 -9.06 15.09
N ALA A 172 4.76 -7.96 15.42
CA ALA A 172 4.76 -7.41 16.77
C ALA A 172 3.37 -6.93 17.23
N PHE A 173 2.56 -6.42 16.30
CA PHE A 173 1.16 -6.09 16.55
C PHE A 173 0.33 -7.35 16.84
N LEU A 174 0.41 -8.36 15.97
CA LEU A 174 -0.37 -9.59 16.09
C LEU A 174 0.01 -10.45 17.31
N GLU A 175 1.22 -10.29 17.85
CA GLU A 175 1.61 -10.90 19.13
C GLU A 175 0.87 -10.31 20.34
N LYS A 176 0.41 -9.06 20.23
CA LYS A 176 -0.26 -8.33 21.31
C LYS A 176 -1.78 -8.28 21.16
N VAL A 177 -2.28 -8.36 19.93
CA VAL A 177 -3.70 -8.21 19.63
C VAL A 177 -4.35 -9.58 19.43
N PRO A 178 -5.34 -9.94 20.27
CA PRO A 178 -6.02 -11.22 20.14
C PRO A 178 -6.88 -11.26 18.86
N ASP A 179 -7.10 -12.46 18.35
CA ASP A 179 -8.02 -12.70 17.25
C ASP A 179 -9.43 -12.20 17.61
N PRO A 180 -10.00 -11.23 16.85
CA PRO A 180 -11.31 -10.68 17.15
C PRO A 180 -12.45 -11.63 16.76
N VAL A 181 -12.17 -12.69 15.99
CA VAL A 181 -13.19 -13.66 15.58
C VAL A 181 -13.60 -14.53 16.77
N PRO A 182 -14.90 -14.64 17.10
CA PRO A 182 -15.38 -15.49 18.19
C PRO A 182 -14.93 -16.96 18.01
N GLN A 183 -14.54 -17.59 19.12
CA GLN A 183 -14.18 -19.00 19.13
C GLN A 183 -15.32 -19.87 18.59
N GLY A 184 -15.00 -20.84 17.72
CA GLY A 184 -15.98 -21.72 17.09
C GLY A 184 -16.64 -21.16 15.83
N THR A 185 -16.25 -19.97 15.37
CA THR A 185 -16.66 -19.46 14.06
C THR A 185 -16.02 -20.31 12.95
N GLU A 186 -16.84 -21.03 12.18
CA GLU A 186 -16.37 -21.89 11.08
C GLU A 186 -15.95 -21.08 9.85
N ASP A 187 -16.71 -20.04 9.51
CA ASP A 187 -16.45 -19.18 8.35
C ASP A 187 -16.03 -17.77 8.78
N ARG A 188 -14.70 -17.59 8.89
CA ARG A 188 -14.07 -16.32 9.28
C ARG A 188 -14.29 -15.22 8.24
N VAL A 189 -14.37 -15.59 6.95
CA VAL A 189 -14.53 -14.65 5.84
C VAL A 189 -15.94 -14.07 5.87
N ALA A 190 -16.96 -14.93 5.98
CA ALA A 190 -18.34 -14.47 6.15
C ALA A 190 -18.52 -13.63 7.42
N TRP A 191 -17.83 -13.98 8.51
CA TRP A 191 -17.85 -13.18 9.73
C TRP A 191 -17.26 -11.79 9.51
N PHE A 192 -16.06 -11.69 8.89
CA PHE A 192 -15.45 -10.40 8.58
C PHE A 192 -16.36 -9.55 7.71
N ASN A 193 -16.87 -10.11 6.61
CA ASN A 193 -17.75 -9.37 5.68
C ASN A 193 -18.99 -8.83 6.39
N LYS A 194 -19.61 -9.63 7.26
CA LYS A 194 -20.79 -9.21 8.03
C LYS A 194 -20.48 -8.08 9.01
N HIS A 195 -19.29 -8.08 9.62
CA HIS A 195 -18.90 -7.14 10.67
C HIS A 195 -17.99 -6.00 10.17
N TYR A 196 -17.74 -5.91 8.86
CA TYR A 196 -16.74 -5.00 8.28
C TYR A 196 -16.87 -3.55 8.76
N TRP A 197 -18.06 -2.98 8.65
CA TRP A 197 -18.31 -1.58 9.04
C TRP A 197 -18.20 -1.35 10.56
N GLU A 198 -18.55 -2.35 11.38
CA GLU A 198 -18.37 -2.29 12.84
C GLU A 198 -16.89 -2.40 13.23
N LEU A 199 -16.11 -3.16 12.47
CA LEU A 199 -14.67 -3.33 12.69
C LEU A 199 -13.91 -2.06 12.35
N GLY A 200 -14.31 -1.31 11.31
CA GLY A 200 -13.66 -0.06 10.91
C GLY A 200 -13.59 1.00 12.02
N GLU A 201 -14.56 1.02 12.93
CA GLU A 201 -14.58 1.90 14.11
C GLU A 201 -13.70 1.38 15.27
N GLN A 202 -13.11 0.20 15.12
CA GLN A 202 -12.32 -0.51 16.13
C GLN A 202 -10.91 -0.80 15.57
N PRO A 203 -9.98 0.17 15.64
CA PRO A 203 -8.67 0.10 14.97
C PRO A 203 -7.87 -1.17 15.29
N GLU A 204 -7.96 -1.68 16.51
CA GLU A 204 -7.28 -2.92 16.91
C GLU A 204 -7.84 -4.15 16.18
N LYS A 205 -9.16 -4.26 16.07
CA LYS A 205 -9.82 -5.41 15.44
C LYS A 205 -9.69 -5.35 13.93
N TYR A 206 -9.89 -4.17 13.33
CA TYR A 206 -9.65 -3.98 11.90
C TYR A 206 -8.17 -4.21 11.55
N GLY A 207 -7.28 -3.63 12.36
CA GLY A 207 -5.84 -3.83 12.24
C GLY A 207 -5.43 -5.30 12.31
N TYR A 208 -6.07 -6.11 13.15
CA TYR A 208 -5.81 -7.56 13.18
C TYR A 208 -6.00 -8.21 11.80
N PHE A 209 -7.09 -7.91 11.09
CA PHE A 209 -7.32 -8.47 9.75
C PHE A 209 -6.31 -7.94 8.73
N GLN A 210 -6.08 -6.63 8.71
CA GLN A 210 -5.13 -6.02 7.80
C GLN A 210 -3.72 -6.58 7.98
N PHE A 211 -3.23 -6.65 9.22
CA PHE A 211 -1.89 -7.14 9.50
C PHE A 211 -1.77 -8.66 9.38
N SER A 212 -2.83 -9.43 9.66
CA SER A 212 -2.81 -10.88 9.43
C SER A 212 -2.78 -11.23 7.94
N GLN A 213 -3.58 -10.56 7.11
CA GLN A 213 -3.49 -10.70 5.65
C GLN A 213 -2.11 -10.27 5.14
N PHE A 214 -1.58 -9.14 5.60
CA PHE A 214 -0.23 -8.70 5.24
C PHE A 214 0.81 -9.79 5.55
N VAL A 215 0.77 -10.35 6.76
CA VAL A 215 1.72 -11.37 7.21
C VAL A 215 1.58 -12.65 6.40
N ASP A 216 0.35 -13.10 6.17
CA ASP A 216 0.06 -14.29 5.37
C ASP A 216 0.60 -14.14 3.94
N ILE A 217 0.31 -13.03 3.27
CA ILE A 217 0.85 -12.72 1.93
C ILE A 217 2.38 -12.66 1.98
N TYR A 218 2.96 -11.99 2.99
CA TYR A 218 4.41 -11.84 3.08
C TYR A 218 5.13 -13.19 3.25
N GLU A 219 4.53 -14.13 3.99
CA GLU A 219 5.11 -15.44 4.30
C GLU A 219 4.83 -16.49 3.21
N ASN A 220 3.66 -16.45 2.57
CA ASN A 220 3.13 -17.56 1.77
C ASN A 220 2.94 -17.26 0.27
N ASP A 221 2.80 -15.99 -0.13
CA ASP A 221 2.60 -15.64 -1.54
C ASP A 221 3.93 -15.37 -2.25
N ASP A 222 4.04 -15.84 -3.50
CA ASP A 222 5.11 -15.46 -4.40
C ASP A 222 5.00 -13.96 -4.75
N ARG A 223 6.14 -13.27 -4.72
CA ARG A 223 6.22 -11.87 -5.15
C ARG A 223 6.63 -11.85 -6.60
N VAL A 224 5.76 -11.30 -7.44
CA VAL A 224 5.94 -11.22 -8.89
C VAL A 224 6.08 -9.76 -9.32
N PRO A 225 6.60 -9.49 -10.54
CA PRO A 225 6.52 -8.16 -11.11
C PRO A 225 5.07 -7.66 -11.15
N ILE A 226 4.85 -6.41 -10.73
CA ILE A 226 3.52 -5.84 -10.59
C ILE A 226 2.77 -5.80 -11.91
N ASP A 227 3.46 -5.63 -13.03
CA ASP A 227 2.82 -5.62 -14.36
C ASP A 227 2.23 -7.01 -14.71
N GLU A 228 2.88 -8.10 -14.27
CA GLU A 228 2.37 -9.47 -14.41
C GLU A 228 1.13 -9.66 -13.52
N TYR A 229 1.23 -9.28 -12.25
CA TYR A 229 0.12 -9.37 -11.31
C TYR A 229 -1.10 -8.55 -11.77
N LEU A 230 -0.88 -7.29 -12.18
CA LEU A 230 -1.91 -6.39 -12.69
C LEU A 230 -2.59 -6.97 -13.93
N SER A 231 -1.83 -7.61 -14.84
CA SER A 231 -2.41 -8.22 -16.04
C SER A 231 -3.40 -9.35 -15.69
N ILE A 232 -3.06 -10.17 -14.70
CA ILE A 232 -3.92 -11.26 -14.22
C ILE A 232 -5.17 -10.72 -13.55
N ILE A 233 -5.01 -9.78 -12.60
CA ILE A 233 -6.15 -9.28 -11.83
C ILE A 233 -7.08 -8.42 -12.67
N ILE A 234 -6.56 -7.61 -13.59
CA ILE A 234 -7.38 -6.85 -14.55
C ILE A 234 -8.22 -7.79 -15.40
N GLY A 235 -7.64 -8.89 -15.92
CA GLY A 235 -8.40 -9.90 -16.65
C GLY A 235 -9.50 -10.52 -15.79
N THR A 236 -9.21 -10.79 -14.51
CA THR A 236 -10.20 -11.31 -13.55
C THR A 236 -11.33 -10.30 -13.29
N PHE A 237 -11.00 -9.01 -13.16
CA PHE A 237 -11.99 -7.94 -12.95
C PHE A 237 -12.88 -7.76 -14.19
N GLU A 238 -12.31 -7.81 -15.39
CA GLU A 238 -13.10 -7.77 -16.63
C GLU A 238 -14.10 -8.93 -16.73
N GLU A 239 -13.71 -10.14 -16.33
CA GLU A 239 -14.62 -11.29 -16.33
C GLU A 239 -15.71 -11.18 -15.26
N ARG A 240 -15.40 -10.60 -14.09
CA ARG A 240 -16.39 -10.33 -13.04
C ARG A 240 -17.38 -9.26 -13.46
N ALA A 241 -16.93 -8.17 -14.09
CA ALA A 241 -17.76 -7.05 -14.51
C ALA A 241 -18.75 -7.40 -15.63
N LYS A 242 -18.58 -8.55 -16.30
CA LYS A 242 -19.52 -9.07 -17.31
C LYS A 242 -20.70 -9.85 -16.73
N ARG A 243 -20.66 -10.21 -15.45
CA ARG A 243 -21.69 -11.02 -14.76
C ARG A 243 -22.76 -10.13 -14.16
#